data_AF-A0A8C6QTN2-F1
#
_entry.id   AF-A0A8C6QTN2-F1
#
_cell.length_a   1.000
_cell.length_b   1.000
_cell.length_c   1.000
_cell.angle_alpha   90.00
_cell.angle_beta   90.00
_cell.angle_gamma   90.00
#
_symmetry.space_group_name_H-M   'P 1'
#
loop_
_entity.id
_entity.type
_entity.pdbx_description
1 polymer ?
#
loop_
_entity_poly.entity_id
_entity_poly.type
_entity_poly.pdbx_seq_one_letter_code
_entity_poly.pdbx_strand_id
1 'polypeptide(L)'
;MAGKDLPLHLATLLTGLLECLGFAGVLFGWTSLVFVFKTEGYFAELCAQDGLHNASHNATGQLGCKAQDERFSLIFTLASFMNNFMTFPIGYVFDRFKTTVARLLAICFYTCATLTIAFASADSAMLLFLAMPMLTVGGILFLITNLQIGNLFGKHRSTIITLYNGAFDSS
;
A
#
# COMPACT_ATOMS: atom_id res chain seq x y z
N MET A 1 -16.63 29.84 -22.97
CA MET A 1 -17.10 29.27 -21.69
C MET A 1 -16.05 28.42 -20.96
N ALA A 2 -14.80 28.30 -21.43
CA ALA A 2 -13.75 27.44 -20.83
C ALA A 2 -13.10 27.94 -19.51
N GLY A 3 -13.43 29.15 -19.03
CA GLY A 3 -12.72 29.76 -17.90
C GLY A 3 -13.22 29.39 -16.50
N LYS A 4 -14.46 28.88 -16.36
CA LYS A 4 -15.07 28.57 -15.05
C LYS A 4 -14.79 27.15 -14.55
N ASP A 5 -14.50 26.20 -15.45
CA ASP A 5 -14.29 24.80 -15.10
C ASP A 5 -12.81 24.46 -14.83
N LEU A 6 -11.88 25.33 -15.28
CA LEU A 6 -10.44 25.19 -15.03
C LEU A 6 -10.06 25.12 -13.53
N PRO A 7 -10.56 25.98 -12.64
CA PRO A 7 -10.25 25.86 -11.20
C PRO A 7 -10.76 24.55 -10.61
N LEU A 8 -11.89 24.03 -11.09
CA LEU A 8 -12.45 22.76 -10.62
C LEU A 8 -11.59 21.57 -11.09
N HIS A 9 -11.13 21.59 -12.35
CA HIS A 9 -10.23 20.56 -12.87
C HIS A 9 -8.89 20.54 -12.12
N LEU A 10 -8.32 21.72 -11.83
CA LEU A 10 -7.09 21.82 -11.06
C LEU A 10 -7.27 21.36 -9.61
N ALA A 11 -8.37 21.75 -8.97
CA ALA A 11 -8.68 21.28 -7.63
C ALA A 11 -8.78 19.74 -7.60
N THR A 12 -9.49 19.15 -8.57
CA THR A 12 -9.63 17.68 -8.69
C THR A 12 -8.28 16.99 -8.88
N LEU A 13 -7.41 17.56 -9.71
CA LEU A 13 -6.04 17.08 -9.90
C LEU A 13 -5.25 17.09 -8.59
N LEU A 14 -5.23 18.23 -7.90
CA LEU A 14 -4.48 18.40 -6.64
C LEU A 14 -4.99 17.46 -5.55
N THR A 15 -6.31 17.34 -5.39
CA THR A 15 -6.89 16.42 -4.39
C THR A 15 -6.56 14.97 -4.71
N GLY A 16 -6.60 14.58 -5.99
CA GLY A 16 -6.21 13.22 -6.38
C GLY A 16 -4.72 12.96 -6.15
N LEU A 17 -3.84 13.95 -6.41
CA LEU A 17 -2.40 13.79 -6.19
C LEU A 17 -2.09 13.60 -4.70
N LEU A 18 -2.75 14.37 -3.84
CA LEU A 18 -2.65 14.20 -2.39
C LEU A 18 -3.17 12.83 -1.94
N GLU A 19 -4.27 12.34 -2.55
CA GLU A 19 -4.79 11.00 -2.29
C GLU A 19 -3.78 9.91 -2.69
N CYS A 20 -3.16 10.03 -3.87
CA CYS A 20 -2.14 9.07 -4.32
C CYS A 20 -0.90 9.10 -3.41
N LEU A 21 -0.41 10.29 -3.06
CA LEU A 21 0.78 10.46 -2.22
C LEU A 21 0.56 9.95 -0.78
N GLY A 22 -0.63 10.16 -0.23
CA GLY A 22 -0.92 9.77 1.15
C GLY A 22 -1.33 8.31 1.32
N PHE A 23 -2.02 7.74 0.32
CA PHE A 23 -2.73 6.48 0.51
C PHE A 23 -2.40 5.41 -0.51
N ALA A 24 -2.01 5.75 -1.74
CA ALA A 24 -2.00 4.75 -2.80
C ALA A 24 -0.74 3.86 -2.78
N GLY A 25 0.46 4.41 -2.57
CA GLY A 25 1.71 3.66 -2.73
C GLY A 25 2.44 3.27 -1.43
N VAL A 26 1.73 3.12 -0.30
CA VAL A 26 2.34 2.79 1.02
C VAL A 26 3.29 1.58 0.98
N LEU A 27 3.10 0.65 0.04
CA LEU A 27 4.00 -0.49 -0.16
C LEU A 27 5.42 -0.09 -0.57
N PHE A 28 5.62 1.01 -1.29
CA PHE A 28 6.95 1.44 -1.71
C PHE A 28 7.78 1.97 -0.53
N GLY A 29 7.11 2.53 0.48
CA GLY A 29 7.69 2.85 1.79
C GLY A 29 7.93 1.66 2.73
N TRP A 30 7.85 0.41 2.24
CA TRP A 30 7.92 -0.81 3.08
C TRP A 30 9.13 -0.87 4.02
N THR A 31 10.30 -0.41 3.57
CA THR A 31 11.53 -0.43 4.39
C THR A 31 11.38 0.39 5.67
N SER A 32 10.70 1.54 5.59
CA SER A 32 10.36 2.38 6.74
C SER A 32 9.31 1.71 7.64
N LEU A 33 8.32 1.04 7.05
CA LEU A 33 7.26 0.36 7.78
C LEU A 33 7.79 -0.85 8.59
N VAL A 34 8.69 -1.64 7.99
CA VAL A 34 9.35 -2.77 8.67
C VAL A 34 10.16 -2.30 9.87
N PHE A 35 10.85 -1.16 9.76
CA PHE A 35 11.57 -0.58 10.89
C PHE A 35 10.62 -0.32 12.07
N VAL A 36 9.46 0.32 11.81
CA VAL A 36 8.44 0.57 12.84
C VAL A 36 7.91 -0.73 13.42
N PHE A 37 7.53 -1.72 12.60
CA PHE A 37 7.04 -3.01 13.09
C PHE A 37 8.05 -3.74 13.97
N LYS A 38 9.34 -3.67 13.64
CA LYS A 38 10.41 -4.24 14.47
C LYS A 38 10.53 -3.51 15.80
N THR A 39 10.43 -2.18 15.82
CA THR A 39 10.45 -1.38 17.06
C THR A 39 9.25 -1.72 17.96
N GLU A 40 8.08 -1.96 17.38
CA GLU A 40 6.87 -2.40 18.08
C GLU A 40 6.88 -3.90 18.48
N GLY A 41 7.98 -4.62 18.23
CA GLY A 41 8.16 -6.00 18.68
C GLY A 41 7.44 -7.07 17.85
N TYR A 42 6.94 -6.73 16.66
CA TYR A 42 6.25 -7.70 15.79
C TYR A 42 7.19 -8.85 15.42
N PHE A 43 6.73 -10.09 15.61
CA PHE A 43 7.50 -11.31 15.36
C PHE A 43 8.82 -11.43 16.16
N ALA A 44 9.00 -10.66 17.25
CA ALA A 44 10.21 -10.74 18.08
C ALA A 44 10.41 -12.13 18.72
N GLU A 45 9.33 -12.89 18.91
CA GLU A 45 9.37 -14.25 19.46
C GLU A 45 10.19 -15.23 18.61
N LEU A 46 10.17 -15.07 17.28
CA LEU A 46 10.94 -15.91 16.35
C LEU A 46 12.44 -15.81 16.62
N CYS A 47 12.86 -14.67 17.16
CA CYS A 47 14.25 -14.36 17.45
C CYS A 47 14.72 -14.96 18.77
N ALA A 48 13.81 -15.07 19.75
CA ALA A 48 14.07 -15.77 20.99
C ALA A 48 14.26 -17.28 20.77
N GLN A 49 13.51 -17.87 19.83
CA GLN A 49 13.64 -19.28 19.46
C GLN A 49 14.94 -19.57 18.70
N ASP A 50 15.35 -18.71 17.77
CA ASP A 50 16.64 -18.84 17.06
C ASP A 50 17.84 -18.72 18.00
N GLY A 51 17.78 -17.84 19.01
CA GLY A 51 18.83 -17.69 20.02
C GLY A 51 19.01 -18.92 20.91
N LEU A 52 17.92 -19.63 21.21
CA LEU A 52 17.96 -20.88 21.98
C LEU A 52 18.54 -22.05 21.16
N HIS A 53 18.28 -22.08 19.86
CA HIS A 53 18.82 -23.09 18.94
C HIS A 53 20.31 -22.83 18.58
N ASN A 54 20.75 -21.57 18.63
CA ASN A 54 22.12 -21.15 18.37
C ASN A 54 22.96 -20.91 19.65
N ALA A 55 22.48 -21.32 20.83
CA ALA A 55 23.18 -21.20 22.11
C ALA A 55 24.49 -22.02 22.22
N SER A 56 24.97 -22.60 21.10
CA SER A 56 26.32 -23.15 20.95
C SER A 56 27.34 -22.13 20.43
N HIS A 57 26.95 -20.92 20.04
CA HIS A 57 27.87 -19.88 19.56
C HIS A 57 27.58 -18.53 20.21
N ASN A 58 28.45 -18.15 21.15
CA ASN A 58 28.61 -16.79 21.66
C ASN A 58 28.61 -15.77 20.50
N ALA A 59 27.55 -14.97 20.41
CA ALA A 59 27.57 -13.74 19.63
C ALA A 59 26.75 -12.66 20.37
N THR A 60 27.47 -11.94 21.23
CA THR A 60 27.17 -10.54 21.55
C THR A 60 26.98 -9.75 20.25
N GLY A 61 25.73 -9.43 19.92
CA GLY A 61 25.45 -8.64 18.73
C GLY A 61 23.96 -8.60 18.45
N GLN A 62 23.38 -7.43 18.61
CA GLN A 62 22.10 -6.97 18.11
C GLN A 62 22.10 -7.04 16.57
N LEU A 63 22.16 -8.25 16.01
CA LEU A 63 22.25 -8.55 14.59
C LEU A 63 20.93 -9.17 14.16
N GLY A 64 20.31 -8.61 13.13
CA GLY A 64 18.96 -8.91 12.69
C GLY A 64 18.59 -10.40 12.71
N CYS A 65 17.42 -10.66 13.26
CA CYS A 65 16.83 -11.98 13.33
C CYS A 65 16.36 -12.42 11.94
N LYS A 66 17.06 -13.40 11.37
CA LYS A 66 16.80 -13.87 10.00
C LYS A 66 15.36 -14.38 9.83
N ALA A 67 14.84 -15.14 10.80
CA ALA A 67 13.47 -15.66 10.74
C ALA A 67 12.40 -14.55 10.75
N GLN A 68 12.62 -13.45 11.47
CA GLN A 68 11.73 -12.28 11.46
C GLN A 68 11.76 -11.57 10.09
N ASP A 69 12.95 -11.38 9.51
CA ASP A 69 13.10 -10.77 8.19
C ASP A 69 12.49 -11.62 7.08
N GLU A 70 12.58 -12.94 7.17
CA GLU A 70 11.91 -13.86 6.26
C GLU A 70 10.37 -13.71 6.29
N ARG A 71 9.77 -13.51 7.47
CA ARG A 71 8.32 -13.25 7.59
C ARG A 71 7.92 -11.93 6.94
N PHE A 72 8.66 -10.85 7.22
CA PHE A 72 8.40 -9.56 6.59
C PHE A 72 8.57 -9.62 5.07
N SER A 73 9.61 -10.29 4.58
CA SER A 73 9.80 -10.52 3.13
C SER A 73 8.63 -11.29 2.50
N LEU A 74 8.07 -12.27 3.20
CA LEU A 74 6.90 -13.01 2.74
C LEU A 74 5.65 -12.11 2.67
N ILE A 75 5.42 -11.27 3.69
CA ILE A 75 4.32 -10.29 3.69
C ILE A 75 4.45 -9.35 2.49
N PHE A 76 5.64 -8.79 2.25
CA PHE A 76 5.91 -7.92 1.11
C PHE A 76 5.67 -8.61 -0.22
N THR A 77 6.12 -9.86 -0.35
CA THR A 77 5.94 -10.66 -1.57
C THR A 77 4.46 -10.90 -1.84
N LEU A 78 3.68 -11.27 -0.81
CA LEU A 78 2.24 -11.49 -0.93
C LEU A 78 1.51 -10.20 -1.31
N ALA A 79 1.86 -9.08 -0.67
CA ALA A 79 1.26 -7.78 -0.94
C ALA A 79 1.56 -7.29 -2.37
N SER A 80 2.80 -7.49 -2.84
CA SER A 80 3.22 -7.17 -4.22
C SER A 80 2.55 -8.06 -5.26
N PHE A 81 2.41 -9.36 -4.96
CA PHE A 81 1.71 -10.29 -5.83
C PHE A 81 0.22 -9.94 -5.92
N MET A 82 -0.44 -9.66 -4.79
CA MET A 82 -1.85 -9.26 -4.77
C MET A 82 -2.09 -7.93 -5.48
N ASN A 83 -1.18 -6.96 -5.37
CA ASN A 83 -1.24 -5.69 -6.09
C ASN A 83 -1.42 -5.92 -7.61
N ASN A 84 -0.62 -6.81 -8.18
CA ASN A 84 -0.69 -7.14 -9.61
C ASN A 84 -1.86 -8.07 -9.93
N PHE A 85 -2.05 -9.13 -9.15
CA PHE A 85 -3.06 -10.15 -9.41
C PHE A 85 -4.49 -9.58 -9.36
N MET A 86 -4.78 -8.74 -8.35
CA MET A 86 -6.10 -8.13 -8.20
C MET A 86 -6.37 -7.02 -9.22
N THR A 87 -5.35 -6.50 -9.92
CA THR A 87 -5.57 -5.50 -10.97
C THR A 87 -6.47 -6.04 -12.09
N PHE A 88 -6.40 -7.33 -12.42
CA PHE A 88 -7.27 -7.95 -13.44
C PHE A 88 -8.77 -7.98 -13.05
N PRO A 89 -9.18 -8.62 -11.95
CA PRO A 89 -10.59 -8.65 -11.56
C PRO A 89 -11.14 -7.25 -11.25
N ILE A 90 -10.30 -6.36 -10.72
CA ILE A 90 -10.68 -4.98 -10.43
C ILE A 90 -10.83 -4.17 -11.71
N GLY A 91 -9.97 -4.36 -12.70
CA GLY A 91 -10.13 -3.77 -14.03
C GLY A 91 -11.48 -4.13 -14.64
N TYR A 92 -11.89 -5.40 -14.53
CA TYR A 92 -13.23 -5.82 -14.96
C TYR A 92 -14.35 -5.10 -14.21
N VAL A 93 -14.24 -4.98 -12.88
CA VAL A 93 -15.23 -4.24 -12.07
C VAL A 93 -15.30 -2.78 -12.46
N PHE A 94 -14.14 -2.15 -12.67
CA PHE A 94 -14.01 -0.76 -13.07
C PHE A 94 -14.65 -0.49 -14.43
N ASP A 95 -14.41 -1.37 -15.40
CA ASP A 95 -14.98 -1.26 -16.75
C ASP A 95 -16.50 -1.48 -16.74
N ARG A 96 -17.01 -2.42 -15.93
CA ARG A 96 -18.44 -2.78 -15.92
C ARG A 96 -19.30 -1.88 -15.03
N PHE A 97 -18.82 -1.59 -13.82
CA PHE A 97 -19.56 -0.90 -12.77
C PHE A 97 -19.14 0.57 -12.59
N LYS A 98 -18.21 1.04 -13.43
CA LYS A 98 -17.68 2.41 -13.46
C LYS A 98 -16.87 2.75 -12.20
N THR A 99 -16.34 3.97 -12.21
CA THR A 99 -15.40 4.51 -11.23
C THR A 99 -15.94 4.53 -9.80
N THR A 100 -17.23 4.82 -9.60
CA THR A 100 -17.82 4.99 -8.26
C THR A 100 -17.77 3.70 -7.45
N VAL A 101 -18.14 2.57 -8.06
CA VAL A 101 -18.11 1.27 -7.37
C VAL A 101 -16.67 0.85 -7.07
N ALA A 102 -15.75 1.06 -8.02
CA ALA A 102 -14.33 0.81 -7.81
C ALA A 102 -13.77 1.66 -6.63
N ARG A 103 -14.13 2.94 -6.52
CA ARG A 103 -13.72 3.78 -5.38
C ARG A 103 -14.28 3.31 -4.06
N LEU A 104 -15.54 2.88 -4.00
CA LEU A 104 -16.11 2.35 -2.76
C LEU A 104 -15.39 1.07 -2.31
N LEU A 105 -15.07 0.17 -3.25
CA LEU A 105 -14.27 -1.02 -2.96
C LEU A 105 -12.86 -0.65 -2.47
N ALA A 106 -12.22 0.33 -3.10
CA ALA A 106 -10.92 0.84 -2.68
C ALA A 106 -10.95 1.31 -1.22
N ILE A 107 -11.92 2.15 -0.89
CA ILE A 107 -12.12 2.69 0.46
C ILE A 107 -12.39 1.56 1.45
N CYS A 108 -13.26 0.60 1.12
CA CYS A 108 -13.52 -0.55 1.99
C CYS A 108 -12.27 -1.37 2.27
N PHE A 109 -11.51 -1.75 1.25
CA PHE A 109 -10.27 -2.51 1.44
C PHE A 109 -9.23 -1.73 2.24
N TYR A 110 -9.05 -0.45 1.92
CA TYR A 110 -8.06 0.41 2.57
C TYR A 110 -8.40 0.69 4.04
N THR A 111 -9.67 0.98 4.34
CA THR A 111 -10.14 1.20 5.72
C THR A 111 -10.08 -0.07 6.54
N CYS A 112 -10.53 -1.21 6.01
CA CYS A 112 -10.38 -2.49 6.72
C CYS A 112 -8.92 -2.83 7.00
N ALA A 113 -8.01 -2.60 6.03
CA ALA A 113 -6.59 -2.85 6.21
C ALA A 113 -5.96 -1.96 7.28
N THR A 114 -6.19 -0.64 7.19
CA THR A 114 -5.65 0.33 8.17
C THR A 114 -6.23 0.12 9.56
N LEU A 115 -7.52 -0.21 9.70
CA LEU A 115 -8.12 -0.61 10.98
C LEU A 115 -7.47 -1.87 11.53
N THR A 116 -7.24 -2.88 10.68
CA THR A 116 -6.58 -4.12 11.09
C THR A 116 -5.16 -3.86 11.59
N ILE A 117 -4.40 -2.98 10.92
CA ILE A 117 -3.05 -2.58 11.35
C ILE A 117 -3.11 -1.76 12.65
N ALA A 118 -4.08 -0.85 12.78
CA ALA A 118 -4.20 0.02 13.95
C ALA A 118 -4.52 -0.75 15.25
N PHE A 119 -5.28 -1.84 15.15
CA PHE A 119 -5.58 -2.71 16.30
C PHE A 119 -4.61 -3.89 16.44
N ALA A 120 -3.66 -4.05 15.53
CA ALA A 120 -2.67 -5.11 15.64
C ALA A 120 -1.64 -4.79 16.73
N SER A 121 -1.24 -5.82 17.46
CA SER A 121 -0.14 -5.82 18.41
C SER A 121 0.88 -6.91 18.05
N ALA A 122 1.97 -7.01 18.82
CA ALA A 122 3.00 -8.04 18.63
C ALA A 122 2.41 -9.47 18.66
N ASP A 123 1.44 -9.73 19.54
CA ASP A 123 0.76 -11.04 19.67
C ASP A 123 -0.10 -11.37 18.43
N SER A 124 -0.62 -10.34 17.77
CA SER A 124 -1.47 -10.47 16.59
C SER A 124 -0.72 -10.14 15.29
N ALA A 125 0.61 -10.25 15.27
CA ALA A 125 1.44 -9.90 14.10
C ALA A 125 1.05 -10.67 12.83
N MET A 126 0.42 -11.83 12.97
CA MET A 126 -0.11 -12.62 11.85
C MET A 126 -1.19 -11.89 11.05
N LEU A 127 -1.89 -10.91 11.64
CA LEU A 127 -2.89 -10.11 10.93
C LEU A 127 -2.27 -9.28 9.79
N LEU A 128 -0.96 -8.98 9.86
CA LEU A 128 -0.25 -8.27 8.78
C LEU A 128 -0.26 -9.05 7.46
N PHE A 129 -0.32 -10.38 7.49
CA PHE A 129 -0.45 -11.19 6.27
C PHE A 129 -1.75 -10.95 5.51
N LEU A 130 -2.82 -10.54 6.22
CA LEU A 130 -4.09 -10.18 5.60
C LEU A 130 -4.16 -8.68 5.32
N ALA A 131 -3.73 -7.86 6.29
CA ALA A 131 -3.88 -6.41 6.21
C ALA A 131 -3.04 -5.79 5.09
N MET A 132 -1.77 -6.19 4.95
CA MET A 132 -0.88 -5.58 3.96
C MET A 132 -1.35 -5.84 2.51
N PRO A 133 -1.73 -7.06 2.10
CA PRO A 133 -2.29 -7.27 0.77
C PRO A 133 -3.61 -6.54 0.53
N MET A 134 -4.49 -6.45 1.54
CA MET A 134 -5.72 -5.65 1.40
C MET A 134 -5.41 -4.16 1.23
N LEU A 135 -4.40 -3.64 1.94
CA LEU A 135 -3.94 -2.26 1.84
C LEU A 135 -3.44 -1.95 0.42
N THR A 136 -2.62 -2.83 -0.16
CA THR A 136 -2.05 -2.63 -1.51
C THR A 136 -3.11 -2.70 -2.59
N VAL A 137 -4.06 -3.62 -2.46
CA VAL A 137 -5.23 -3.69 -3.33
C VAL A 137 -6.01 -2.37 -3.28
N GLY A 138 -6.34 -1.87 -2.08
CA GLY A 138 -6.98 -0.57 -1.90
C GLY A 138 -6.19 0.57 -2.56
N GLY A 139 -4.87 0.59 -2.38
CA GLY A 139 -3.97 1.60 -2.91
C GLY A 139 -3.93 1.66 -4.44
N ILE A 140 -3.79 0.51 -5.12
CA ILE A 140 -3.76 0.48 -6.59
C ILE A 140 -5.10 0.89 -7.20
N LEU A 141 -6.24 0.59 -6.54
CA LEU A 141 -7.54 1.09 -6.98
C LEU A 141 -7.62 2.63 -6.94
N PHE A 142 -7.05 3.27 -5.91
CA PHE A 142 -6.99 4.73 -5.84
C PHE A 142 -6.19 5.29 -7.00
N LEU A 143 -5.05 4.69 -7.35
CA LEU A 143 -4.29 5.09 -8.53
C LEU A 143 -5.14 4.97 -9.80
N ILE A 144 -5.68 3.79 -10.10
CA ILE A 144 -6.45 3.52 -11.32
C ILE A 144 -7.62 4.49 -11.48
N THR A 145 -8.34 4.77 -10.39
CA THR A 145 -9.48 5.70 -10.41
C THR A 145 -9.04 7.15 -10.60
N ASN A 146 -7.91 7.57 -10.02
CA ASN A 146 -7.34 8.90 -10.23
C ASN A 146 -6.75 9.12 -11.63
N LEU A 147 -6.27 8.06 -12.30
CA LEU A 147 -5.79 8.18 -13.70
C LEU A 147 -6.86 8.67 -14.67
N GLN A 148 -8.16 8.49 -14.36
CA GLN A 148 -9.26 9.04 -15.17
C GLN A 148 -9.26 10.57 -15.22
N ILE A 149 -8.73 11.24 -14.21
CA ILE A 149 -8.65 12.71 -14.14
C ILE A 149 -7.83 13.25 -15.31
N GLY A 150 -6.85 12.48 -15.80
CA GLY A 150 -6.09 12.83 -17.00
C GLY A 150 -6.98 13.07 -18.23
N ASN A 151 -8.14 12.42 -18.33
CA ASN A 151 -9.08 12.63 -19.45
C ASN A 151 -9.68 14.04 -19.47
N LEU A 152 -9.73 14.74 -18.32
CA LEU A 152 -10.23 16.12 -18.22
C LEU A 152 -9.29 17.16 -18.86
N PHE A 153 -8.02 16.80 -19.06
CA PHE A 153 -6.96 17.71 -19.52
C PHE A 153 -6.61 17.55 -21.00
N GLY A 154 -7.37 16.75 -21.76
CA GLY A 154 -7.25 16.61 -23.22
C GLY A 154 -5.81 16.38 -23.69
N LYS A 155 -5.19 17.40 -24.29
CA LYS A 155 -3.81 17.37 -24.82
C LYS A 155 -2.75 17.05 -23.75
N HIS A 156 -3.00 17.38 -22.48
CA HIS A 156 -2.06 17.14 -21.38
C HIS A 156 -2.34 15.85 -20.60
N ARG A 157 -3.26 14.99 -21.08
CA ARG A 157 -3.65 13.73 -20.42
C ARG A 157 -2.46 12.88 -19.98
N SER A 158 -1.49 12.67 -20.87
CA SER A 158 -0.33 11.83 -20.56
C SER A 158 0.53 12.44 -19.45
N THR A 159 0.74 13.76 -19.45
CA THR A 159 1.50 14.44 -18.38
C THR A 159 0.83 14.26 -17.02
N ILE A 160 -0.50 14.37 -16.97
CA ILE A 160 -1.26 14.16 -15.74
C ILE A 160 -1.17 12.71 -15.25
N ILE A 161 -1.30 11.74 -16.16
CA ILE A 161 -1.14 10.31 -15.83
C ILE A 161 0.26 10.02 -15.29
N THR A 162 1.31 10.56 -15.93
CA THR A 162 2.69 10.41 -15.44
C THR A 162 2.87 11.03 -14.06
N LEU A 163 2.26 12.20 -13.80
CA LEU A 163 2.33 12.84 -12.50
C LEU A 163 1.68 11.99 -11.39
N TYR A 164 0.56 11.33 -11.68
CA TYR A 164 -0.09 10.40 -10.75
C TYR A 164 0.75 9.16 -10.45
N ASN A 165 1.37 8.56 -11.46
CA ASN A 165 2.30 7.43 -11.25
C ASN A 165 3.51 7.89 -10.43
N GLY A 166 4.07 9.07 -10.72
CA GLY A 166 5.15 9.64 -9.93
C GLY A 166 4.75 9.86 -8.47
N ALA A 167 3.53 10.36 -8.21
CA ALA A 167 3.03 10.52 -6.84
C ALA A 167 2.81 9.17 -6.12
N PHE A 168 2.36 8.15 -6.84
CA PHE A 168 2.19 6.79 -6.33
C PHE A 168 3.51 6.11 -5.98
N ASP A 169 4.53 6.23 -6.82
CA ASP A 169 5.82 5.60 -6.59
C ASP A 169 6.66 6.36 -5.54
N SER A 170 6.32 7.63 -5.26
CA SER A 170 7.04 8.48 -4.30
C SER A 170 6.49 8.46 -2.87
N SER A 171 5.36 7.80 -2.63
CA SER A 171 4.73 7.70 -1.30
C SER A 171 5.45 6.73 -0.38
#